data_AF-A0A2M8KDZ0-F1
#
_entry.id   AF-A0A2M8KDZ0-F1
#
_cell.length_a   1.000
_cell.length_b   1.000
_cell.length_c   1.000
_cell.angle_alpha   90.00
_cell.angle_beta   90.00
_cell.angle_gamma   90.00
#
_symmetry.space_group_name_H-M   'P 1'
#
loop_
_entity.id
_entity.type
_entity.pdbx_description
1 polymer ?
#
loop_
_entity_poly.entity_id
_entity_poly.type
_entity_poly.pdbx_seq_one_letter_code
_entity_poly.pdbx_strand_id
1 'polypeptide(L)'
;MEDKATGRAIGNIGLHNIDWMHRLATFWAIIGEKDYWGKGYGTDAKMSLLYYAFRILNLHRVASSVYEFNTRSLDYNKHCGYKVEGVLRKNCFKEGQYYDEILLGVFREEWELIWDYYQKNGSVK
;
A
#
# COMPACT_ATOMS: atom_id res chain seq x y z
N MET A 1 11.07 -5.76 4.18
CA MET A 1 10.11 -6.74 4.71
C MET A 1 10.85 -8.02 4.96
N GLU A 2 10.57 -8.68 6.09
CA GLU A 2 11.30 -9.86 6.54
C GLU A 2 10.31 -10.89 7.07
N ASP A 3 10.59 -12.17 6.83
CA ASP A 3 9.99 -13.26 7.58
C ASP A 3 10.69 -13.39 8.93
N LYS A 4 10.01 -12.97 10.00
CA LYS A 4 10.54 -12.98 11.37
C LYS A 4 10.92 -14.37 11.88
N ALA A 5 10.35 -15.44 11.33
CA ALA A 5 10.67 -16.80 11.77
C ALA A 5 12.05 -17.26 11.26
N THR A 6 12.43 -16.79 10.07
CA THR A 6 13.64 -17.23 9.37
C THR A 6 14.72 -16.16 9.27
N GLY A 7 14.39 -14.90 9.56
CA GLY A 7 15.29 -13.77 9.37
C GLY A 7 15.49 -13.36 7.90
N ARG A 8 14.73 -13.97 6.99
CA ARG A 8 14.93 -13.80 5.54
C ARG A 8 14.27 -12.51 5.06
N ALA A 9 15.01 -11.69 4.32
CA ALA A 9 14.44 -10.58 3.57
C ALA A 9 13.57 -11.11 2.42
N ILE A 10 12.29 -10.74 2.41
CA ILE A 10 11.28 -11.24 1.44
C ILE A 10 10.74 -10.15 0.51
N GLY A 11 11.11 -8.90 0.74
CA GLY A 11 10.58 -7.79 -0.03
C GLY A 11 10.93 -6.42 0.53
N ASN A 12 10.45 -5.38 -0.14
CA ASN A 12 10.66 -3.99 0.22
C ASN A 12 9.34 -3.22 0.26
N ILE A 13 9.31 -2.20 1.11
CA ILE A 13 8.22 -1.24 1.21
C ILE A 13 8.80 0.11 1.63
N GLY A 14 8.23 1.20 1.12
CA GLY A 14 8.69 2.52 1.48
C GLY A 14 7.76 3.62 1.02
N LEU A 15 7.98 4.79 1.61
CA LEU A 15 7.42 6.06 1.18
C LEU A 15 8.43 6.76 0.26
N HIS A 16 7.93 7.46 -0.75
CA HIS A 16 8.69 8.31 -1.65
C HIS A 16 7.87 9.55 -2.01
N ASN A 17 8.48 10.50 -2.71
CA ASN A 17 7.86 11.78 -3.09
C ASN A 17 7.18 12.48 -1.90
N ILE A 18 7.88 12.53 -0.76
CA ILE A 18 7.32 13.15 0.44
C ILE A 18 7.31 14.67 0.23
N ASP A 19 6.11 15.23 0.20
CA ASP A 19 5.86 16.66 0.25
C ASP A 19 5.57 17.04 1.69
N TRP A 20 6.54 17.67 2.35
CA TRP A 20 6.43 18.07 3.75
C TRP A 20 5.46 19.22 3.99
N MET A 21 5.29 20.10 2.99
CA MET A 21 4.42 21.27 3.11
C MET A 21 2.95 20.84 3.02
N HIS A 22 2.61 20.02 2.03
CA HIS A 22 1.26 19.50 1.86
C HIS A 22 1.00 18.23 2.67
N ARG A 23 2.05 17.66 3.28
CA ARG A 23 2.00 16.44 4.10
C ARG A 23 1.50 15.25 3.30
N LEU A 24 2.05 15.07 2.10
CA LEU A 24 1.67 14.00 1.17
C LEU A 24 2.88 13.08 0.93
N ALA A 25 2.62 11.81 0.63
CA ALA A 25 3.64 10.91 0.11
C ALA A 25 3.01 9.87 -0.81
N THR A 26 3.83 9.17 -1.56
CA THR A 26 3.43 7.98 -2.31
C THR A 26 4.10 6.77 -1.69
N PHE A 27 3.42 5.63 -1.60
CA PHE A 27 4.06 4.38 -1.19
C PHE A 27 4.23 3.41 -2.37
N TRP A 28 5.22 2.55 -2.24
CA TRP A 28 5.39 1.36 -3.08
C TRP A 28 5.74 0.16 -2.20
N ALA A 29 5.40 -1.04 -2.66
CA ALA A 29 5.81 -2.29 -2.04
C ALA A 29 6.06 -3.38 -3.09
N ILE A 30 6.96 -4.30 -2.77
CA ILE A 30 7.21 -5.52 -3.54
C ILE A 30 7.51 -6.68 -2.58
N ILE A 31 6.94 -7.85 -2.85
CA ILE A 31 7.32 -9.12 -2.22
C ILE A 31 7.83 -10.02 -3.34
N GLY A 32 9.06 -10.52 -3.20
CA GLY A 32 9.77 -11.27 -4.23
C GLY A 32 9.17 -12.65 -4.45
N GLU A 33 9.47 -13.61 -3.55
CA GLU A 33 9.04 -14.99 -3.77
C GLU A 33 7.52 -15.16 -3.56
N LYS A 34 6.90 -15.88 -4.50
CA LYS A 34 5.46 -16.17 -4.49
C LYS A 34 5.04 -16.97 -3.26
N ASP A 35 5.94 -17.69 -2.62
CA ASP A 35 5.60 -18.45 -1.41
C ASP A 35 5.28 -17.55 -0.21
N TYR A 36 5.67 -16.27 -0.23
CA TYR A 36 5.33 -15.30 0.82
C TYR A 36 4.05 -14.51 0.49
N TRP A 37 3.43 -14.79 -0.65
CA TRP A 37 2.26 -14.08 -1.10
C TRP A 37 1.00 -14.58 -0.38
N GLY A 38 0.10 -13.65 0.01
CA GLY A 38 -1.18 -14.02 0.64
C GLY A 38 -1.09 -14.50 2.09
N LYS A 39 0.09 -14.42 2.72
CA LYS A 39 0.35 -14.84 4.11
C LYS A 39 0.31 -13.71 5.14
N GLY A 40 -0.28 -12.56 4.80
CA GLY A 40 -0.37 -11.40 5.71
C GLY A 40 0.84 -10.46 5.73
N TYR A 41 2.04 -10.89 5.30
CA TYR A 41 3.26 -10.07 5.32
C TYR A 41 3.10 -8.67 4.71
N GLY A 42 2.41 -8.57 3.57
CA GLY A 42 2.15 -7.29 2.91
C GLY A 42 1.26 -6.39 3.77
N THR A 43 0.18 -6.94 4.34
CA THR A 43 -0.74 -6.21 5.22
C THR A 43 0.00 -5.68 6.45
N ASP A 44 0.73 -6.54 7.16
CA ASP A 44 1.49 -6.14 8.35
C ASP A 44 2.51 -5.03 8.04
N ALA A 45 3.22 -5.17 6.92
CA ALA A 45 4.21 -4.20 6.49
C ALA A 45 3.58 -2.85 6.11
N LYS A 46 2.45 -2.83 5.40
CA LYS A 46 1.76 -1.59 5.04
C LYS A 46 1.10 -0.94 6.23
N MET A 47 0.47 -1.69 7.13
CA MET A 47 -0.11 -1.15 8.36
C MET A 47 0.98 -0.50 9.23
N SER A 48 2.15 -1.11 9.32
CA SER A 48 3.31 -0.53 10.00
C SER A 48 3.84 0.73 9.30
N LEU A 49 3.92 0.73 7.97
CA LEU A 49 4.33 1.89 7.18
C LEU A 49 3.37 3.06 7.36
N LEU A 50 2.05 2.81 7.32
CA LEU A 50 1.02 3.83 7.47
C LEU A 50 0.97 4.38 8.89
N TYR A 51 1.19 3.55 9.91
CA TYR A 51 1.40 4.02 11.27
C TYR A 51 2.54 5.04 11.33
N TYR A 52 3.68 4.71 10.74
CA TYR A 52 4.82 5.62 10.68
C TYR A 52 4.49 6.90 9.90
N ALA A 53 3.87 6.78 8.73
CA ALA A 53 3.45 7.89 7.88
C ALA A 53 2.55 8.88 8.63
N PHE A 54 1.50 8.39 9.28
CA PHE A 54 0.46 9.23 9.84
C PHE A 54 0.73 9.68 11.27
N ARG A 55 1.27 8.80 12.13
CA ARG A 55 1.48 9.12 13.55
C ARG A 55 2.86 9.67 13.86
N ILE A 56 3.89 9.35 13.06
CA ILE A 56 5.26 9.84 13.30
C ILE A 56 5.62 10.98 12.34
N LEU A 57 5.43 10.78 11.02
CA LEU A 57 5.72 11.81 10.02
C LEU A 57 4.61 12.88 9.91
N ASN A 58 3.48 12.68 10.59
CA ASN A 58 2.32 13.57 10.57
C ASN A 58 1.79 13.85 9.14
N LEU A 59 1.89 12.87 8.24
CA LEU A 59 1.34 12.99 6.90
C LEU A 59 -0.20 13.06 6.94
N HIS A 60 -0.79 13.69 5.94
CA HIS A 60 -2.23 13.83 5.76
C HIS A 60 -2.78 12.74 4.84
N ARG A 61 -2.06 12.39 3.76
CA ARG A 61 -2.47 11.41 2.76
C ARG A 61 -1.27 10.62 2.24
N VAL A 62 -1.49 9.33 2.01
CA VAL A 62 -0.53 8.47 1.29
C VAL A 62 -1.19 7.95 0.02
N ALA A 63 -0.53 8.16 -1.11
CA ALA A 63 -0.96 7.76 -2.44
C ALA A 63 -0.31 6.44 -2.88
N SER A 64 -0.92 5.80 -3.88
CA SER A 64 -0.33 4.71 -4.63
C SER A 64 -0.98 4.61 -6.00
N SER A 65 -0.37 3.82 -6.87
CA SER A 65 -0.97 3.47 -8.13
C SER A 65 -0.69 2.01 -8.48
N VAL A 66 -1.62 1.42 -9.23
CA VAL A 66 -1.52 0.04 -9.69
C VAL A 66 -2.00 -0.02 -11.13
N TYR A 67 -1.33 -0.81 -11.97
CA TYR A 67 -1.83 -1.07 -13.31
C TYR A 67 -3.03 -2.03 -13.26
N GLU A 68 -3.95 -1.86 -14.19
CA GLU A 68 -5.22 -2.59 -14.30
C GLU A 68 -5.07 -4.11 -14.21
N PHE A 69 -4.04 -4.67 -14.85
CA PHE A 69 -3.76 -6.11 -14.82
C PHE A 69 -3.31 -6.64 -13.45
N ASN A 70 -2.94 -5.75 -12.50
CA ASN A 70 -2.45 -6.12 -11.17
C ASN A 70 -3.56 -6.05 -10.12
N THR A 71 -4.61 -6.85 -10.33
CA THR A 71 -5.79 -6.94 -9.46
C THR A 71 -5.43 -7.26 -8.00
N ARG A 72 -4.43 -8.13 -7.80
CA ARG A 72 -3.90 -8.46 -6.48
C ARG A 72 -3.41 -7.22 -5.72
N SER A 73 -2.65 -6.35 -6.38
CA SER A 73 -2.16 -5.11 -5.74
C SER A 73 -3.30 -4.12 -5.49
N LEU A 74 -4.29 -4.06 -6.39
CA LEU A 74 -5.50 -3.26 -6.19
C LEU A 74 -6.26 -3.70 -4.94
N ASP A 75 -6.52 -5.00 -4.79
CA ASP A 75 -7.24 -5.56 -3.64
C ASP A 75 -6.45 -5.38 -2.34
N TYR A 76 -5.14 -5.61 -2.39
CA TYR A 76 -4.24 -5.35 -1.27
C TYR A 76 -4.26 -3.87 -0.83
N ASN A 77 -4.37 -2.93 -1.76
CA ASN A 77 -4.52 -1.52 -1.44
C ASN A 77 -5.86 -1.23 -0.77
N LYS A 78 -6.96 -1.66 -1.39
CA LYS A 78 -8.32 -1.48 -0.85
C LYS A 78 -8.47 -2.08 0.54
N HIS A 79 -7.96 -3.29 0.73
CA HIS A 79 -7.96 -3.98 2.01
C HIS A 79 -7.27 -3.16 3.11
N CYS A 80 -6.25 -2.36 2.79
CA CYS A 80 -5.56 -1.51 3.76
C CYS A 80 -6.12 -0.08 3.84
N GLY A 81 -7.36 0.14 3.37
CA GLY A 81 -8.07 1.41 3.49
C GLY A 81 -7.94 2.37 2.32
N TYR A 82 -7.20 2.02 1.27
CA TYR A 82 -7.08 2.88 0.10
C TYR A 82 -8.39 2.91 -0.68
N LYS A 83 -8.74 4.09 -1.19
CA LYS A 83 -9.86 4.31 -2.10
C LYS A 83 -9.33 4.68 -3.47
N VAL A 84 -10.09 4.35 -4.51
CA VAL A 84 -9.79 4.76 -5.89
C VAL A 84 -10.10 6.25 -6.02
N GLU A 85 -9.10 7.02 -6.45
CA GLU A 85 -9.21 8.47 -6.66
C GLU A 85 -9.33 8.82 -8.15
N GLY A 86 -8.85 7.95 -9.04
CA GLY A 86 -8.92 8.18 -10.48
C GLY A 86 -8.32 7.05 -11.31
N VAL A 87 -8.44 7.20 -12.64
CA VAL A 87 -7.89 6.26 -13.62
C VAL A 87 -7.20 7.04 -14.73
N LEU A 88 -5.93 6.74 -14.96
CA LEU A 88 -5.18 7.21 -16.11
C LEU A 88 -5.33 6.18 -17.23
N ARG A 89 -6.07 6.54 -18.28
CA ARG A 89 -6.37 5.62 -19.38
C ARG A 89 -5.13 5.34 -20.22
N LYS A 90 -4.87 4.06 -20.53
CA LYS A 90 -3.76 3.60 -21.39
C LYS A 90 -2.38 4.09 -20.93
N ASN A 91 -2.15 4.19 -19.63
CA ASN A 91 -0.92 4.76 -19.07
C ASN A 91 0.25 3.76 -18.98
N CYS A 92 0.04 2.48 -19.34
CA CYS A 92 1.09 1.47 -19.38
C CYS A 92 1.01 0.67 -20.68
N PHE A 93 2.14 0.49 -21.38
CA PHE A 93 2.25 -0.46 -22.48
C PHE A 93 3.01 -1.70 -22.01
N LYS A 94 2.38 -2.87 -22.11
CA LYS A 94 2.98 -4.14 -21.70
C LYS A 94 2.48 -5.25 -22.62
N GLU A 95 3.40 -6.10 -23.09
CA GLU A 95 3.06 -7.30 -23.88
C GLU A 95 2.13 -7.01 -25.09
N GLY A 96 2.37 -5.89 -25.78
CA GLY A 96 1.60 -5.51 -26.97
C GLY A 96 0.26 -4.83 -26.69
N GLN A 97 -0.10 -4.60 -25.43
CA GLN A 97 -1.39 -4.03 -25.02
C GLN A 97 -1.19 -2.81 -24.12
N TYR A 98 -2.14 -1.87 -24.20
CA TYR A 98 -2.20 -0.73 -23.29
C TYR A 98 -3.15 -1.05 -22.13
N TYR A 99 -2.72 -0.72 -20.92
CA TYR A 99 -3.45 -0.90 -19.69
C TYR A 99 -3.65 0.44 -18.97
N ASP A 100 -4.73 0.54 -18.24
CA ASP A 100 -5.02 1.68 -17.39
C ASP A 100 -4.16 1.64 -16.12
N GLU A 101 -3.89 2.82 -15.54
CA GLU A 101 -3.30 2.96 -14.21
C GLU A 101 -4.36 3.51 -13.26
N ILE A 102 -4.61 2.77 -12.19
CA ILE A 102 -5.58 3.08 -11.17
C ILE A 102 -4.87 3.84 -10.05
N LEU A 103 -5.30 5.06 -9.81
CA LEU A 103 -4.77 5.92 -8.75
C LEU A 103 -5.56 5.68 -7.46
N LEU A 104 -4.83 5.50 -6.36
CA LEU A 104 -5.40 5.27 -5.05
C LEU A 104 -4.81 6.23 -4.01
N GLY A 105 -5.59 6.53 -2.99
CA GLY A 105 -5.13 7.24 -1.81
C GLY A 105 -5.82 6.78 -0.55
N VAL A 106 -5.16 7.00 0.58
CA VAL A 106 -5.73 6.83 1.91
C VAL A 106 -5.42 8.07 2.75
N PHE A 107 -6.45 8.64 3.36
CA PHE A 107 -6.33 9.76 4.28
C PHE A 107 -6.15 9.26 5.71
N ARG A 108 -5.42 10.03 6.52
CA ARG A 108 -5.16 9.70 7.92
C ARG A 108 -6.43 9.34 8.69
N GLU A 109 -7.45 10.19 8.61
CA GLU A 109 -8.69 10.03 9.39
C GLU A 109 -9.43 8.73 9.06
N GLU A 110 -9.41 8.34 7.78
CA GLU A 110 -10.03 7.09 7.32
C GLU A 110 -9.22 5.87 7.76
N TRP A 111 -7.89 5.98 7.72
CA TRP A 111 -6.99 4.90 8.12
C TRP A 111 -6.98 4.67 9.63
N GLU A 112 -7.09 5.72 10.46
CA GLU A 112 -7.07 5.58 11.94
C GLU A 112 -8.21 4.66 12.42
N LEU A 113 -9.39 4.73 11.81
CA LEU A 113 -10.52 3.82 12.10
C LEU A 113 -10.17 2.36 11.80
N ILE A 114 -9.43 2.13 10.71
CA ILE A 114 -8.99 0.80 10.27
C ILE A 114 -7.88 0.30 11.19
N TRP A 115 -6.96 1.17 11.58
CA TRP A 115 -5.88 0.86 12.51
C TRP A 115 -6.41 0.43 13.88
N ASP A 116 -7.40 1.13 14.42
CA ASP A 116 -8.02 0.78 15.70
C ASP A 116 -8.69 -0.59 15.65
N TYR A 117 -9.31 -0.94 14.50
CA TYR A 117 -9.84 -2.29 14.28
C TYR A 117 -8.73 -3.34 14.19
N TYR A 118 -7.67 -3.05 13.43
CA TYR A 118 -6.53 -3.94 13.23
C TYR A 118 -5.83 -4.28 14.55
N GLN A 119 -5.60 -3.30 15.42
CA GLN A 119 -5.01 -3.51 16.74
C GLN A 119 -5.84 -4.42 17.64
N LYS A 120 -7.18 -4.35 17.55
CA LYS A 120 -8.07 -5.17 18.37
C LYS A 120 -8.22 -6.60 17.86
N ASN A 121 -8.20 -6.80 16.54
CA ASN A 121 -8.60 -8.06 15.91
C ASN A 121 -7.44 -8.81 15.22
N GLY A 122 -6.25 -8.20 15.10
CA GLY A 122 -5.12 -8.78 14.36
C GLY A 122 -5.36 -8.92 12.86
N SER A 123 -6.41 -8.30 12.33
CA SER A 123 -6.80 -8.36 10.92
C SER A 123 -7.48 -7.06 10.50
N VAL A 124 -7.42 -6.74 9.22
CA VAL A 124 -8.17 -5.61 8.67
C VAL A 124 -9.59 -6.05 8.33
N LYS A 125 -10.55 -5.14 8.49
CA LYS A 125 -11.99 -5.37 8.27
C LYS A 125 -12.31 -5.83 6.85
#